data_AF-A0A7Y0BDU2-F1
#
_entry.id   AF-A0A7Y0BDU2-F1
#
_cell.length_a   1.000
_cell.length_b   1.000
_cell.length_c   1.000
_cell.angle_alpha   90.00
_cell.angle_beta   90.00
_cell.angle_gamma   90.00
#
_symmetry.space_group_name_H-M   'P 1'
#
loop_
_entity.id
_entity.type
_entity.pdbx_description
1 polymer ?
#
loop_
_entity_poly.entity_id
_entity_poly.type
_entity_poly.pdbx_seq_one_letter_code
_entity_poly.pdbx_strand_id
1 'polypeptide(L)'
;MTTAPNDTIDHGTHRGYGQHLRRGVRPCTACRAANSARERERKARVRAASGASAVQRAWNQGAVGVPVPGREVPTGRDCSVDGCGAHGSVPQPAACMVQVEWPDSREPARWYCPGPCAAYGQALAEVRALGDRRA
;
A
#
# COMPACT_ATOMS: atom_id res chain seq x y z
N MET A 1 -39.54 28.34 43.37
CA MET A 1 -38.13 27.98 43.05
C MET A 1 -38.11 27.49 41.62
N THR A 2 -37.66 28.32 40.69
CA THR A 2 -37.73 28.05 39.24
C THR A 2 -36.45 27.32 38.84
N THR A 3 -36.52 26.00 38.75
CA THR A 3 -35.44 25.12 38.29
C THR A 3 -35.04 25.50 36.86
N ALA A 4 -33.76 25.78 36.63
CA ALA A 4 -33.28 26.24 35.32
C ALA A 4 -33.41 25.11 34.28
N PRO A 5 -33.57 25.43 32.97
CA PRO A 5 -33.68 24.42 31.91
C PRO A 5 -32.46 23.49 31.75
N ASN A 6 -31.38 23.75 32.50
CA ASN A 6 -30.18 22.93 32.61
C ASN A 6 -30.27 21.76 33.60
N ASP A 7 -31.27 21.72 34.47
CA ASP A 7 -31.37 20.69 35.53
C ASP A 7 -32.03 19.39 35.05
N THR A 8 -32.60 19.37 33.85
CA THR A 8 -33.13 18.14 33.22
C THR A 8 -32.13 17.48 32.27
N ILE A 9 -30.93 18.04 32.12
CA ILE A 9 -29.87 17.42 31.32
C ILE A 9 -29.08 16.47 32.22
N ASP A 10 -29.05 15.19 31.83
CA ASP A 10 -28.20 14.18 32.45
C ASP A 10 -26.71 14.48 32.18
N HIS A 11 -26.00 15.14 33.11
CA HIS A 11 -24.63 15.59 32.91
C HIS A 11 -23.61 14.47 33.12
N GLY A 12 -22.43 14.60 32.51
CA GLY A 12 -21.34 13.61 32.66
C GLY A 12 -21.48 12.37 31.79
N THR A 13 -22.49 12.31 30.93
CA THR A 13 -22.68 11.22 29.97
C THR A 13 -22.59 11.72 28.51
N HIS A 14 -22.27 10.83 27.57
CA HIS A 14 -22.35 11.15 26.14
C HIS A 14 -23.79 11.53 25.73
N ARG A 15 -24.79 10.93 26.37
CA ARG A 15 -26.20 11.29 26.16
C ARG A 15 -26.47 12.72 26.61
N GLY A 16 -25.90 13.15 27.74
CA GLY A 16 -25.91 14.52 28.21
C GLY A 16 -25.33 15.52 27.24
N TYR A 17 -24.16 15.20 26.68
CA TYR A 17 -23.53 16.01 25.63
C TYR A 17 -24.47 16.23 24.43
N GLY A 18 -25.15 15.18 23.96
CA GLY A 18 -26.14 15.29 22.88
C GLY A 18 -27.41 16.06 23.26
N GLN A 19 -27.79 16.10 24.54
CA GLN A 19 -28.91 16.92 25.02
C GLN A 19 -28.57 18.41 25.03
N HIS A 20 -27.34 18.77 25.44
CA HIS A 20 -26.83 20.15 25.34
C HIS A 20 -26.92 20.68 23.90
N LEU A 21 -26.38 19.93 22.93
CA LEU A 21 -26.38 20.34 21.52
C LEU A 21 -27.79 20.53 20.95
N ARG A 22 -28.70 19.59 21.24
CA ARG A 22 -30.09 19.66 20.75
C ARG A 22 -30.86 20.83 21.33
N ARG A 23 -30.53 21.26 22.55
CA ARG A 23 -31.14 22.41 23.21
C ARG A 23 -30.43 23.74 22.92
N GLY A 24 -29.37 23.72 22.10
CA GLY A 24 -28.58 24.92 21.80
C GLY A 24 -27.78 25.46 22.99
N VAL A 25 -27.62 24.67 24.05
CA VAL A 25 -26.87 25.06 25.24
C VAL A 25 -25.44 24.56 25.12
N ARG A 26 -24.48 25.40 25.52
CA ARG A 26 -23.05 25.03 25.54
C ARG A 26 -22.83 23.84 26.49
N PRO A 27 -22.25 22.72 26.02
CA PRO A 27 -21.98 21.57 26.87
C PRO A 27 -21.06 21.88 28.05
N CYS A 28 -21.43 21.41 29.24
CA CYS A 28 -20.59 21.53 30.43
C CYS A 28 -19.29 20.72 30.30
N THR A 29 -18.34 20.95 31.21
CA THR A 29 -17.04 20.25 31.25
C THR A 29 -17.19 18.74 31.37
N ALA A 30 -18.08 18.27 32.25
CA ALA A 30 -18.32 16.84 32.45
C ALA A 30 -18.84 16.13 31.19
N CYS A 31 -19.83 16.71 30.49
CA CYS A 31 -20.35 16.18 29.24
C CYS A 31 -19.30 16.17 28.12
N ARG A 32 -18.45 17.20 28.02
CA ARG A 32 -17.34 17.22 27.05
C ARG A 32 -16.33 16.11 27.32
N ALA A 33 -15.95 15.92 28.59
CA ALA A 33 -15.02 14.85 28.98
C ALA A 33 -15.57 13.46 28.64
N ALA A 34 -16.85 13.21 28.93
CA ALA A 34 -17.52 11.96 28.60
C ALA A 34 -17.56 11.69 27.09
N ASN A 35 -17.84 12.71 26.27
CA ASN A 35 -17.78 12.59 24.81
C ASN A 35 -16.35 12.29 24.32
N SER A 36 -15.35 13.00 24.85
CA SER A 36 -13.94 12.74 24.52
C SER A 36 -13.47 11.34 24.92
N ALA A 37 -13.93 10.80 26.06
CA ALA A 37 -13.63 9.42 26.46
C ALA A 37 -14.20 8.40 25.46
N ARG A 38 -15.48 8.50 25.12
CA ARG A 38 -16.13 7.64 24.11
C ARG A 38 -15.44 7.73 22.75
N GLU A 39 -15.07 8.93 22.31
CA GLU A 39 -14.38 9.12 21.03
C GLU A 39 -12.98 8.47 21.02
N ARG A 40 -12.26 8.51 22.14
CA ARG A 40 -10.99 7.78 22.28
C ARG A 40 -11.19 6.28 22.20
N GLU A 41 -12.18 5.73 22.90
CA GLU A 41 -12.52 4.30 22.84
C GLU A 41 -12.94 3.86 21.43
N ARG A 42 -13.80 4.64 20.77
CA ARG A 42 -14.20 4.41 19.39
C ARG A 42 -12.99 4.38 18.46
N LYS A 43 -12.08 5.36 18.56
CA LYS A 43 -10.86 5.40 17.76
C LYS A 43 -9.93 4.23 18.06
N ALA A 44 -9.79 3.84 19.33
CA ALA A 44 -9.00 2.68 19.72
C ALA A 44 -9.56 1.38 19.09
N ARG A 45 -10.89 1.18 19.16
CA ARG A 45 -11.56 0.04 18.52
C ARG A 45 -11.35 0.02 17.01
N VAL A 46 -11.51 1.17 16.34
CA VAL A 46 -11.29 1.27 14.89
C VAL A 46 -9.85 0.94 14.53
N ARG A 47 -8.87 1.46 15.27
CA ARG A 47 -7.44 1.16 15.04
C ARG A 47 -7.12 -0.32 15.26
N ALA A 48 -7.65 -0.91 16.33
CA ALA A 48 -7.48 -2.33 16.62
C ALA A 48 -8.11 -3.21 15.53
N ALA A 49 -9.25 -2.81 14.97
CA ALA A 49 -9.93 -3.54 13.91
C ALA A 49 -9.27 -3.35 12.53
N SER A 50 -8.75 -2.16 12.22
CA SER A 50 -8.24 -1.86 10.88
C SER A 50 -6.87 -2.47 10.60
N GLY A 51 -6.03 -2.68 11.62
CA GLY A 51 -4.65 -3.23 11.50
C GLY A 51 -3.66 -2.38 10.68
N ALA A 52 -4.14 -1.60 9.72
CA ALA A 52 -3.36 -0.78 8.79
C ALA A 52 -3.11 0.63 9.35
N SER A 53 -1.85 1.03 9.35
CA SER A 53 -1.46 2.39 9.71
C SER A 53 -2.01 3.43 8.71
N ALA A 54 -1.98 4.71 9.08
CA ALA A 54 -2.32 5.78 8.15
C ALA A 54 -1.38 5.79 6.92
N VAL A 55 -0.10 5.46 7.13
CA VAL A 55 0.90 5.34 6.07
C VAL A 55 0.56 4.20 5.11
N GLN A 56 0.20 3.03 5.64
CA GLN A 56 -0.20 1.90 4.83
C GLN A 56 -1.44 2.22 3.97
N ARG A 57 -2.43 2.90 4.56
CA ARG A 57 -3.62 3.38 3.83
C ARG A 57 -3.31 4.41 2.75
N ALA A 58 -2.33 5.29 2.99
CA ALA A 58 -1.89 6.25 1.98
C ALA A 58 -1.16 5.54 0.82
N TRP A 59 -0.29 4.57 1.15
CA TRP A 59 0.48 3.81 0.16
C TRP A 59 -0.42 2.92 -0.70
N ASN A 60 -1.35 2.18 -0.09
CA ASN A 60 -2.26 1.28 -0.80
C ASN A 60 -3.57 1.93 -1.27
N GLN A 61 -3.70 3.26 -1.15
CA GLN A 61 -4.90 4.03 -1.51
C GLN A 61 -6.19 3.52 -0.83
N GLY A 62 -6.07 2.97 0.38
CA GLY A 62 -7.19 2.40 1.13
C GLY A 62 -7.65 1.03 0.64
N ALA A 63 -6.89 0.36 -0.22
CA ALA A 63 -7.17 -1.02 -0.61
C ALA A 63 -7.20 -1.95 0.62
N VAL A 64 -8.22 -2.81 0.69
CA VAL A 64 -8.44 -3.78 1.76
C VAL A 64 -8.85 -5.13 1.15
N GLY A 65 -8.60 -6.23 1.86
CA GLY A 65 -8.94 -7.58 1.43
C GLY A 65 -7.71 -8.47 1.19
N VAL A 66 -7.97 -9.69 0.69
CA VAL A 66 -6.93 -10.64 0.33
C VAL A 66 -6.35 -10.22 -1.03
N PRO A 67 -5.02 -10.05 -1.16
CA PRO A 67 -4.39 -9.74 -2.45
C PRO A 67 -4.74 -10.81 -3.50
N VAL A 68 -5.12 -10.36 -4.69
CA VAL A 68 -5.21 -11.27 -5.84
C VAL A 68 -3.78 -11.67 -6.21
N PRO A 69 -3.45 -12.97 -6.26
CA PRO A 69 -2.12 -13.38 -6.68
C PRO A 69 -1.84 -12.86 -8.09
N GLY A 70 -0.61 -12.38 -8.29
CA GLY A 70 -0.17 -11.95 -9.62
C GLY A 70 -0.25 -13.10 -10.63
N ARG A 71 -0.50 -12.77 -11.90
CA ARG A 71 -0.38 -13.74 -12.98
C ARG A 71 1.09 -14.14 -13.14
N GLU A 72 1.36 -15.44 -13.20
CA GLU A 72 2.67 -15.94 -13.63
C GLU A 72 2.86 -15.67 -15.12
N VAL A 73 3.95 -14.99 -15.46
CA VAL A 73 4.36 -14.72 -16.83
C VAL A 73 5.68 -15.45 -17.04
N PRO A 74 5.76 -16.44 -17.95
CA PRO A 74 7.03 -17.08 -18.26
C PRO A 74 7.96 -16.06 -18.91
N THR A 75 9.11 -15.81 -18.28
CA THR A 75 10.11 -14.83 -18.74
C THR A 75 11.47 -15.49 -18.93
N GLY A 76 12.30 -14.90 -19.79
CA GLY A 76 13.64 -15.43 -20.04
C GLY A 76 13.61 -16.78 -20.75
N ARG A 77 14.25 -17.79 -20.18
CA ARG A 77 14.42 -19.13 -20.80
C ARG A 77 13.12 -19.95 -20.83
N ASP A 78 12.17 -19.63 -19.97
CA ASP A 78 10.88 -20.30 -19.91
C ASP A 78 9.86 -19.67 -20.88
N CYS A 79 10.23 -18.56 -21.53
CA CYS A 79 9.40 -17.93 -22.54
C CYS A 79 9.28 -18.84 -23.77
N SER A 80 8.06 -19.03 -24.27
CA SER A 80 7.78 -19.87 -25.44
C SER A 80 8.16 -19.23 -26.78
N VAL A 81 8.58 -17.96 -26.79
CA VAL A 81 9.00 -17.28 -28.02
C VAL A 81 10.37 -17.79 -28.44
N ASP A 82 10.47 -18.30 -29.67
CA ASP A 82 11.72 -18.82 -30.22
C ASP A 82 12.85 -17.77 -30.18
N GLY A 83 14.03 -18.17 -29.73
CA GLY A 83 15.19 -17.29 -29.53
C GLY A 83 15.16 -16.40 -28.27
N CYS A 84 14.07 -16.37 -27.50
CA CYS A 84 14.02 -15.60 -26.26
C CYS A 84 14.93 -16.21 -25.18
N GLY A 85 15.73 -15.39 -24.51
CA GLY A 85 16.74 -15.81 -23.54
C GLY A 85 18.04 -16.33 -24.15
N ALA A 86 18.17 -16.35 -25.49
CA ALA A 86 19.39 -16.75 -26.18
C ALA A 86 20.57 -15.83 -25.81
N HIS A 87 21.79 -16.37 -25.86
CA HIS A 87 23.00 -15.63 -25.52
C HIS A 87 23.25 -14.50 -26.54
N GLY A 88 23.68 -13.32 -26.09
CA GLY A 88 23.93 -12.15 -26.96
C GLY A 88 25.12 -12.34 -27.91
N SER A 89 25.87 -13.43 -27.78
CA SER A 89 26.93 -13.83 -28.72
C SER A 89 26.38 -14.51 -29.97
N VAL A 90 25.12 -14.95 -29.98
CA VAL A 90 24.49 -15.44 -31.21
C VAL A 90 23.95 -14.26 -32.03
N PRO A 91 23.92 -14.36 -33.37
CA PRO A 91 23.20 -13.39 -34.20
C PRO A 91 21.75 -13.25 -33.75
N GLN A 92 21.15 -12.09 -33.99
CA GLN A 92 19.76 -11.82 -33.61
C GLN A 92 18.83 -12.95 -34.10
N PRO A 93 18.19 -13.70 -33.19
CA PRO A 93 17.52 -14.95 -33.55
C PRO A 93 16.20 -14.72 -34.31
N ALA A 94 15.55 -13.58 -34.09
CA ALA A 94 14.33 -13.20 -34.78
C ALA A 94 14.20 -11.68 -34.89
N ALA A 95 13.42 -11.21 -35.86
CA ALA A 95 13.09 -9.78 -35.99
C ALA A 95 12.45 -9.24 -34.70
N CYS A 96 12.77 -7.99 -34.35
CA CYS A 96 12.26 -7.29 -33.15
C CYS A 96 12.71 -7.83 -31.79
N MET A 97 13.67 -8.77 -31.75
CA MET A 97 14.34 -9.14 -30.50
C MET A 97 15.18 -7.98 -29.97
N VAL A 98 15.14 -7.78 -28.66
CA VAL A 98 15.92 -6.76 -27.94
C VAL A 98 17.11 -7.45 -27.29
N GLN A 99 18.32 -6.99 -27.61
CA GLN A 99 19.50 -7.38 -26.86
C GLN A 99 19.55 -6.57 -25.57
N VAL A 100 19.56 -7.26 -24.44
CA VAL A 100 19.80 -6.65 -23.14
C VAL A 100 21.23 -6.95 -22.73
N GLU A 101 21.95 -5.88 -22.47
CA GLU A 101 23.27 -5.88 -21.84
C GLU A 101 23.32 -4.72 -20.85
N TRP A 102 24.13 -4.86 -19.80
CA TRP A 102 24.28 -3.82 -18.79
C TRP A 102 25.74 -3.71 -18.34
N PRO A 103 26.31 -2.50 -18.24
CA PRO A 103 27.69 -2.31 -17.82
C PRO A 103 27.96 -2.94 -16.45
N ASP A 104 29.08 -3.64 -16.33
CA ASP A 104 29.52 -4.29 -15.08
C ASP A 104 28.52 -5.32 -14.51
N SER A 105 27.54 -5.74 -15.31
CA SER A 105 26.63 -6.81 -14.93
C SER A 105 27.32 -8.16 -15.06
N ARG A 106 27.08 -9.01 -14.06
CA ARG A 106 27.42 -10.45 -14.14
C ARG A 106 26.42 -11.25 -14.98
N GLU A 107 25.30 -10.64 -15.38
CA GLU A 107 24.42 -11.22 -16.39
C GLU A 107 25.06 -11.09 -17.78
N PRO A 108 25.33 -12.18 -18.50
CA PRO A 108 25.78 -12.07 -19.87
C PRO A 108 24.70 -11.42 -20.73
N ALA A 109 25.11 -10.70 -21.78
CA ALA A 109 24.17 -10.17 -22.75
C ALA A 109 23.25 -11.28 -23.29
N ARG A 110 21.96 -10.96 -23.47
CA ARG A 110 20.95 -11.92 -23.96
C ARG A 110 19.93 -11.24 -24.87
N TRP A 111 19.37 -12.02 -25.80
CA TRP A 111 18.23 -11.62 -26.62
C TRP A 111 16.92 -11.92 -25.90
N TYR A 112 15.97 -11.00 -25.96
CA TYR A 112 14.63 -11.17 -25.40
C TYR A 112 13.57 -10.72 -26.40
N CYS A 113 12.39 -11.35 -26.34
CA CYS A 113 11.22 -10.82 -27.04
C CYS A 113 10.80 -9.46 -26.41
N PRO A 114 10.16 -8.57 -27.20
CA PRO A 114 9.79 -7.25 -26.72
C PRO A 114 8.75 -7.32 -25.58
N GLY A 115 8.70 -6.28 -24.76
CA GLY A 115 7.76 -6.17 -23.64
C GLY A 115 8.27 -6.86 -22.37
N PRO A 116 7.50 -7.77 -21.72
CA PRO A 116 7.82 -8.28 -20.39
C PRO A 116 9.19 -8.97 -20.28
N CYS A 117 9.62 -9.71 -21.31
CA CYS A 117 10.89 -10.44 -21.28
C CYS A 117 12.10 -9.51 -21.36
N ALA A 118 12.04 -8.45 -22.18
CA ALA A 118 13.08 -7.43 -22.22
C ALA A 118 13.17 -6.68 -20.88
N ALA A 119 12.04 -6.32 -20.28
CA ALA A 119 12.00 -5.69 -18.95
C ALA A 119 12.57 -6.61 -17.85
N TYR A 120 12.23 -7.90 -17.89
CA TYR A 120 12.79 -8.92 -17.00
C TYR A 120 14.32 -9.02 -17.17
N GLY A 121 14.79 -9.12 -18.41
CA GLY A 121 16.23 -9.19 -18.72
C GLY A 121 16.98 -7.98 -18.19
N GLN A 122 16.43 -6.78 -18.41
CA GLN A 122 17.04 -5.53 -17.94
C GLN A 122 17.11 -5.51 -16.41
N ALA A 123 15.99 -5.80 -15.73
CA ALA A 123 15.96 -5.84 -14.26
C ALA A 123 16.95 -6.87 -13.69
N LEU A 124 17.08 -8.04 -14.32
CA LEU A 124 18.03 -9.07 -13.91
C LEU A 124 19.48 -8.58 -14.06
N ALA A 125 19.81 -7.94 -15.18
CA ALA A 125 21.13 -7.40 -15.45
C ALA A 125 21.47 -6.26 -14.47
N GLU A 126 20.55 -5.34 -14.23
CA GLU A 126 20.71 -4.26 -13.24
C GLU A 126 20.97 -4.81 -11.83
N VAL A 127 20.13 -5.76 -11.36
CA VAL A 127 20.31 -6.39 -10.04
C VAL A 127 21.67 -7.08 -9.94
N ARG A 128 22.12 -7.75 -11.01
CA ARG A 128 23.41 -8.46 -11.04
C ARG A 128 24.61 -7.53 -11.16
N ALA A 129 24.43 -6.30 -11.62
CA ALA A 129 25.45 -5.26 -11.56
C ALA A 129 25.63 -4.66 -10.16
N LEU A 130 24.61 -4.73 -9.28
CA LEU A 130 24.73 -4.14 -7.94
C LEU A 130 25.60 -4.93 -6.97
N GLY A 131 25.82 -6.21 -7.25
CA GLY A 131 26.26 -7.17 -6.24
C GLY A 131 27.72 -7.06 -5.78
N ASP A 132 28.45 -6.02 -6.17
CA ASP A 132 29.78 -5.69 -5.66
C ASP A 132 29.87 -4.30 -4.99
N ARG A 133 28.76 -3.55 -4.85
CA ARG A 133 28.76 -2.22 -4.19
C ARG A 133 28.80 -2.25 -2.65
N ARG A 134 29.30 -3.35 -2.07
CA ARG A 134 29.51 -3.55 -0.62
C ARG A 134 30.98 -3.85 -0.27
N ALA A 135 31.89 -3.78 -1.23
CA ALA A 135 33.34 -3.89 -0.99
C ALA A 135 33.95 -2.54 -0.62
#